data_AF-A0A1Y3D1C1-F1
#
_entry.id   AF-A0A1Y3D1C1-F1
#
_cell.length_a   1.000
_cell.length_b   1.000
_cell.length_c   1.000
_cell.angle_alpha   90.00
_cell.angle_beta   90.00
_cell.angle_gamma   90.00
#
_symmetry.space_group_name_H-M   'P 1'
#
loop_
_entity.id
_entity.type
_entity.pdbx_description
1 polymer ?
#
loop_
_entity_poly.entity_id
_entity_poly.type
_entity_poly.pdbx_seq_one_letter_code
_entity_poly.pdbx_strand_id
1 'polypeptide(L)'
;MTTEQDYLVNIQPIEKRLLALQQRHNKIKLLSLGGGTLFLVALITLFFQHEIIYSYLGLSQQLKQLHIPFSVDLVTQHSPSDYFVNLLSWLGWLILKFIVAFVGAFFVISLLKRIRFFYLRLQKFSLKIVAWLIAFIVLWSGLSYVQYDLSNDDQAAYSTLTHYDQNIQQSEIFQYLQQSNTQPAVQDYLLAQTALLHKPVDKDVATAYVSKLIQAERTDPYFLEYGFKPEQIWIMQHQLYAKSITPIAQAVEPLVVKANRWVQVSQFILIGVAGLSLIVSLILYLIALRLKGRLIRVTQHLDL
;
A
#
# COMPACT_ATOMS: atom_id res chain seq x y z
N MET A 1 29.93 70.48 -28.96
CA MET A 1 30.10 69.38 -29.93
C MET A 1 31.17 68.45 -29.40
N THR A 2 30.95 67.14 -29.60
CA THR A 2 31.78 65.97 -29.29
C THR A 2 31.97 65.59 -27.81
N THR A 3 31.67 64.39 -27.34
CA THR A 3 31.06 63.17 -27.92
C THR A 3 30.93 62.19 -26.75
N GLU A 4 29.76 61.56 -26.62
CA GLU A 4 29.55 60.17 -26.16
C GLU A 4 30.69 59.53 -25.35
N GLN A 5 30.83 59.91 -24.08
CA GLN A 5 31.32 58.96 -23.07
C GLN A 5 30.10 58.38 -22.37
N ASP A 6 29.22 57.77 -23.17
CA ASP A 6 28.11 56.99 -22.64
C ASP A 6 28.67 55.74 -22.00
N TYR A 7 28.57 55.72 -20.67
CA TYR A 7 28.61 54.60 -19.75
C TYR A 7 28.43 53.23 -20.42
N LEU A 8 29.52 52.63 -20.90
CA LEU A 8 29.60 51.18 -21.09
C LEU A 8 29.72 50.54 -19.70
N VAL A 9 28.61 50.49 -18.97
CA VAL A 9 28.47 49.69 -17.76
C VAL A 9 28.78 48.26 -18.15
N ASN A 10 29.90 47.71 -17.65
CA ASN A 10 30.29 46.34 -17.89
C ASN A 10 29.17 45.38 -17.41
N ILE A 11 28.45 44.77 -18.36
CA ILE A 11 27.23 43.98 -18.14
C ILE A 11 27.56 42.53 -17.75
N GLN A 12 28.75 42.04 -18.12
CA GLN A 12 29.24 40.68 -17.81
C GLN A 12 29.18 40.27 -16.32
N PRO A 13 29.53 41.12 -15.33
CA PRO A 13 29.38 40.79 -13.91
C PRO A 13 27.91 40.64 -13.48
N ILE A 14 26.97 41.33 -14.15
CA ILE A 14 25.55 41.29 -13.81
C ILE A 14 24.92 39.99 -14.34
N GLU A 15 25.24 39.60 -15.58
CA GLU A 15 24.79 38.33 -16.17
C GLU A 15 25.28 37.11 -15.39
N LYS A 16 26.56 37.09 -15.00
CA LYS A 16 27.12 36.01 -14.16
C LYS A 16 26.40 35.91 -12.81
N ARG A 17 26.04 37.05 -12.20
CA ARG A 17 25.27 37.09 -10.93
C ARG A 17 23.82 36.65 -11.13
N LEU A 18 23.20 36.98 -12.27
CA LEU A 18 21.85 36.55 -12.63
C LEU A 18 21.79 35.03 -12.82
N LEU A 19 22.73 34.45 -13.57
CA LEU A 19 22.85 33.01 -13.77
C LEU A 19 23.07 32.27 -12.44
N ALA A 20 23.93 32.80 -11.56
CA ALA A 20 24.13 32.24 -10.22
C ALA A 20 22.86 32.31 -9.36
N LEU A 21 22.08 33.39 -9.46
CA LEU A 21 20.79 33.55 -8.77
C LEU A 21 19.75 32.54 -9.28
N GLN A 22 19.69 32.33 -10.60
CA GLN A 22 18.79 31.37 -11.25
C GLN A 22 19.14 29.93 -10.86
N GLN A 23 20.43 29.58 -10.84
CA GLN A 23 20.89 28.26 -10.37
C GLN A 23 20.51 28.02 -8.91
N ARG A 24 20.67 29.02 -8.03
CA ARG A 24 20.27 28.92 -6.62
C ARG A 24 18.76 28.75 -6.47
N HIS A 25 17.96 29.50 -7.22
CA HIS A 25 16.51 29.35 -7.24
C HIS A 25 16.09 27.93 -7.66
N ASN A 26 16.69 27.39 -8.71
CA ASN A 26 16.39 26.03 -9.19
C ASN A 26 16.79 24.95 -8.17
N LYS A 27 17.96 25.07 -7.52
CA LYS A 27 18.38 24.13 -6.47
C LYS A 27 17.44 24.15 -5.26
N ILE A 28 17.04 25.33 -4.80
CA ILE A 28 16.12 25.48 -3.65
C ILE A 28 14.73 24.95 -4.01
N LYS A 29 14.25 25.20 -5.24
CA LYS A 29 12.98 24.65 -5.73
C LYS A 29 13.00 23.12 -5.78
N LEU A 30 14.10 22.52 -6.26
CA LEU A 30 14.26 21.06 -6.27
C LEU A 30 14.29 20.47 -4.86
N LEU A 31 14.99 21.11 -3.91
CA LEU A 31 15.02 20.66 -2.52
C LEU A 31 13.66 20.80 -1.84
N SER A 32 12.91 21.87 -2.10
CA SER A 32 11.54 22.05 -1.62
C SER A 32 10.61 20.97 -2.20
N LEU A 33 10.73 20.66 -3.49
CA LEU A 33 9.97 19.58 -4.12
C LEU A 33 10.32 18.22 -3.50
N GLY A 34 11.61 17.94 -3.28
CA GLY A 34 12.10 16.74 -2.62
C GLY A 34 11.58 16.58 -1.19
N GLY A 35 11.56 17.66 -0.41
CA GLY A 35 10.93 17.70 0.92
C GLY A 35 9.43 17.40 0.82
N GLY A 36 8.72 18.03 -0.11
CA GLY A 36 7.29 17.75 -0.34
C GLY A 36 7.00 16.29 -0.69
N THR A 37 7.85 15.66 -1.53
CA THR A 37 7.71 14.23 -1.84
C THR A 37 8.00 13.34 -0.63
N LEU A 38 9.03 13.66 0.16
CA LEU A 38 9.35 12.91 1.37
C LEU A 38 8.21 12.99 2.40
N PHE A 39 7.57 14.16 2.53
CA PHE A 39 6.38 14.33 3.35
C PHE A 39 5.22 13.45 2.89
N LEU A 40 4.91 13.41 1.59
CA LEU A 40 3.86 12.56 1.05
C LEU A 40 4.14 11.07 1.26
N VAL A 41 5.38 10.64 1.04
CA VAL A 41 5.79 9.26 1.32
C VAL A 41 5.62 8.93 2.80
N ALA A 42 6.08 9.81 3.70
CA ALA A 42 5.92 9.62 5.13
C ALA A 42 4.45 9.54 5.56
N LEU A 43 3.55 10.33 4.96
CA LEU A 43 2.11 10.24 5.22
C LEU A 43 1.51 8.91 4.78
N ILE A 44 1.85 8.44 3.57
CA ILE A 44 1.38 7.15 3.08
C ILE A 44 1.88 6.03 3.99
N THR A 45 3.17 6.05 4.34
CA THR A 45 3.76 5.06 5.25
C THR A 45 3.08 5.10 6.63
N LEU A 46 2.74 6.27 7.16
CA LEU A 46 2.06 6.40 8.45
C LEU A 46 0.69 5.70 8.45
N PHE A 47 -0.02 5.73 7.32
CA PHE A 47 -1.30 5.01 7.18
C PHE A 47 -1.12 3.49 7.16
N PHE A 48 -0.12 2.98 6.45
CA PHE A 48 0.08 1.53 6.27
C PHE A 48 1.03 0.88 7.30
N GLN A 49 1.74 1.66 8.12
CA GLN A 49 2.79 1.14 9.02
C GLN A 49 2.29 0.02 9.94
N HIS A 50 1.02 0.11 10.36
CA HIS A 50 0.44 -0.87 11.27
C HIS A 50 0.36 -2.24 10.59
N GLU A 51 -0.17 -2.30 9.38
CA GLU A 51 -0.27 -3.53 8.60
C GLU A 51 1.11 -4.08 8.21
N ILE A 52 2.06 -3.20 7.88
CA ILE A 52 3.43 -3.60 7.48
C ILE A 52 4.16 -4.27 8.66
N ILE A 53 4.12 -3.67 9.85
CA ILE A 53 4.83 -4.18 11.03
C ILE A 53 4.18 -5.47 11.53
N TYR A 54 2.85 -5.54 11.53
CA TYR A 54 2.12 -6.76 11.90
C TYR A 54 2.42 -7.89 10.91
N SER A 55 2.33 -7.63 9.60
CA SER A 55 2.62 -8.62 8.55
C SER A 55 4.06 -9.14 8.63
N TYR A 56 5.05 -8.27 8.88
CA TYR A 56 6.45 -8.67 9.06
C TYR A 56 6.66 -9.64 10.24
N LEU A 57 5.85 -9.50 11.29
CA LEU A 57 5.88 -10.37 12.47
C LEU A 57 4.95 -11.58 12.35
N GLY A 58 4.32 -11.79 11.18
CA GLY A 58 3.34 -12.86 10.95
C GLY A 58 2.00 -12.66 11.67
N LEU A 59 1.75 -11.47 12.20
CA LEU A 59 0.53 -11.11 12.92
C LEU A 59 -0.45 -10.39 11.98
N SER A 60 -1.74 -10.49 12.27
CA SER A 60 -2.77 -9.66 11.63
C SER A 60 -3.81 -9.24 12.66
N GLN A 61 -4.51 -8.12 12.43
CA GLN A 61 -5.56 -7.64 13.34
C GLN A 61 -6.91 -8.34 13.13
N GLN A 62 -7.11 -8.87 11.93
CA GLN A 62 -8.34 -9.51 11.49
C GLN A 62 -7.97 -10.74 10.69
N LEU A 63 -8.82 -11.75 10.78
CA LEU A 63 -8.66 -12.92 9.93
C LEU A 63 -8.92 -12.50 8.48
N LYS A 64 -7.87 -12.44 7.65
CA LYS A 64 -7.96 -12.06 6.23
C LYS A 64 -8.01 -13.27 5.30
N GLN A 65 -7.55 -14.44 5.76
CA GLN A 65 -7.44 -15.66 4.97
C GLN A 65 -7.77 -16.87 5.84
N LEU A 66 -8.45 -17.85 5.24
CA LEU A 66 -8.72 -19.15 5.86
C LEU A 66 -7.41 -19.93 5.93
N HIS A 67 -7.00 -20.33 7.13
CA HIS A 67 -5.91 -21.28 7.28
C HIS A 67 -6.46 -22.68 7.46
N ILE A 68 -6.04 -23.54 6.54
CA ILE A 68 -6.33 -24.96 6.56
C ILE A 68 -5.13 -25.67 7.21
N PRO A 69 -5.29 -26.27 8.40
CA PRO A 69 -4.22 -27.02 9.02
C PRO A 69 -3.87 -28.28 8.21
N PHE A 70 -2.61 -28.71 8.28
CA PHE A 70 -2.07 -29.85 7.52
C PHE A 70 -2.78 -31.18 7.81
N SER A 71 -3.53 -31.27 8.91
CA SER A 71 -4.33 -32.44 9.27
C SER A 71 -5.58 -32.63 8.41
N VAL A 72 -5.92 -31.68 7.54
CA VAL A 72 -7.10 -31.78 6.65
C VAL A 72 -6.65 -31.87 5.20
N ASP A 73 -7.11 -32.92 4.51
CA ASP A 73 -6.83 -33.19 3.09
C ASP A 73 -7.66 -32.30 2.13
N LEU A 74 -8.02 -31.08 2.57
CA LEU A 74 -8.59 -30.02 1.72
C LEU A 74 -7.52 -29.42 0.80
N VAL A 75 -6.26 -29.51 1.22
CA VAL A 75 -5.08 -28.95 0.56
C VAL A 75 -4.82 -29.58 -0.82
N THR A 76 -5.20 -30.84 -1.03
CA THR A 76 -4.96 -31.56 -2.29
C THR A 76 -6.02 -31.30 -3.37
N GLN A 77 -7.20 -30.80 -2.99
CA GLN A 77 -8.30 -30.55 -3.93
C GLN A 77 -8.39 -29.08 -4.38
N HIS A 78 -7.86 -28.13 -3.58
CA HIS A 78 -7.87 -26.68 -3.87
C HIS A 78 -6.48 -26.02 -3.71
N SER A 79 -5.43 -26.75 -4.10
CA SER A 79 -4.01 -26.35 -4.28
C SER A 79 -3.56 -25.00 -3.70
N PRO A 80 -2.77 -24.99 -2.60
CA PRO A 80 -2.03 -23.83 -2.14
C PRO A 80 -0.56 -23.82 -2.64
N SER A 81 -0.27 -24.36 -3.83
CA SER A 81 1.12 -24.45 -4.35
C SER A 81 1.63 -23.18 -5.03
N ASP A 82 0.76 -22.20 -5.30
CA ASP A 82 1.10 -21.19 -6.28
C ASP A 82 1.52 -19.87 -5.64
N TYR A 83 2.05 -19.84 -4.41
CA TYR A 83 2.63 -18.60 -3.86
C TYR A 83 3.76 -18.06 -4.74
N PHE A 84 4.61 -18.94 -5.27
CA PHE A 84 5.68 -18.54 -6.20
C PHE A 84 5.11 -18.11 -7.55
N VAL A 85 4.12 -18.83 -8.08
CA VAL A 85 3.47 -18.54 -9.37
C VAL A 85 2.65 -17.26 -9.30
N ASN A 86 1.96 -17.00 -8.18
CA ASN A 86 1.20 -15.80 -7.91
C ASN A 86 2.13 -14.61 -7.64
N LEU A 87 3.25 -14.81 -6.94
CA LEU A 87 4.29 -13.78 -6.80
C LEU A 87 4.93 -13.46 -8.17
N LEU A 88 5.16 -14.47 -9.00
CA LEU A 88 5.65 -14.32 -10.37
C LEU A 88 4.61 -13.67 -11.29
N SER A 89 3.32 -13.97 -11.12
CA SER A 89 2.20 -13.35 -11.82
C SER A 89 2.05 -11.88 -11.41
N TRP A 90 2.09 -11.60 -10.11
CA TRP A 90 2.10 -10.24 -9.57
C TRP A 90 3.29 -9.43 -10.09
N LEU A 91 4.50 -10.02 -10.07
CA LEU A 91 5.70 -9.38 -10.60
C LEU A 91 5.61 -9.20 -12.13
N GLY A 92 5.09 -10.19 -12.84
CA GLY A 92 4.83 -10.15 -14.28
C GLY A 92 3.85 -9.04 -14.65
N TRP A 93 2.74 -8.91 -13.89
CA TRP A 93 1.78 -7.83 -14.02
C TRP A 93 2.39 -6.46 -13.73
N LEU A 94 3.27 -6.36 -12.73
CA LEU A 94 3.97 -5.11 -12.41
C LEU A 94 4.89 -4.68 -13.55
N ILE A 95 5.68 -5.61 -14.08
CA ILE A 95 6.55 -5.39 -15.25
C ILE A 95 5.71 -5.01 -16.47
N LEU A 96 4.62 -5.73 -16.73
CA LEU A 96 3.72 -5.46 -17.85
C LEU A 96 3.08 -4.08 -17.74
N LYS A 97 2.57 -3.70 -16.56
CA LYS A 97 2.04 -2.35 -16.29
C LYS A 97 3.07 -1.28 -16.57
N PHE A 98 4.31 -1.49 -16.13
CA PHE A 98 5.37 -0.54 -16.35
C PHE A 98 5.67 -0.38 -17.85
N ILE A 99 5.84 -1.47 -18.58
CA ILE A 99 6.11 -1.45 -20.02
C ILE A 99 4.94 -0.81 -20.78
N VAL A 100 3.70 -1.24 -20.52
CA VAL A 100 2.50 -0.75 -21.21
C VAL A 100 2.23 0.72 -20.90
N ALA A 101 2.30 1.14 -19.64
CA ALA A 101 2.09 2.54 -19.28
C ALA A 101 3.22 3.43 -19.81
N PHE A 102 4.47 2.98 -19.73
CA PHE A 102 5.64 3.75 -20.20
C PHE A 102 5.63 3.91 -21.72
N VAL A 103 5.55 2.80 -22.47
CA VAL A 103 5.53 2.82 -23.94
C VAL A 103 4.23 3.41 -24.46
N GLY A 104 3.09 3.03 -23.87
CA GLY A 104 1.77 3.54 -24.23
C GLY A 104 1.65 5.05 -24.05
N ALA A 105 2.25 5.64 -23.02
CA ALA A 105 2.25 7.10 -22.83
C ALA A 105 2.95 7.83 -23.99
N PHE A 106 4.01 7.26 -24.59
CA PHE A 106 4.63 7.82 -25.80
C PHE A 106 3.68 7.77 -27.00
N PHE A 107 2.97 6.65 -27.18
CA PHE A 107 1.97 6.52 -28.24
C PHE A 107 0.81 7.50 -28.06
N VAL A 108 0.27 7.64 -26.84
CA VAL A 108 -0.80 8.58 -26.53
C VAL A 108 -0.38 10.01 -26.85
N ILE A 109 0.84 10.41 -26.52
CA ILE A 109 1.34 11.74 -26.90
C ILE A 109 1.51 11.89 -28.41
N SER A 110 2.01 10.85 -29.09
CA SER A 110 2.13 10.85 -30.54
C SER A 110 0.76 11.03 -31.21
N LEU A 111 -0.27 10.37 -30.69
CA LEU A 111 -1.65 10.51 -31.14
C LEU A 111 -2.21 11.90 -30.81
N LEU A 112 -1.98 12.42 -29.61
CA LEU A 112 -2.42 13.75 -29.20
C LEU A 112 -1.79 14.84 -30.08
N LYS A 113 -0.54 14.68 -30.52
CA LYS A 113 0.10 15.62 -31.46
C LYS A 113 -0.59 15.69 -32.83
N ARG A 114 -1.38 14.68 -33.20
CA ARG A 114 -2.15 14.66 -34.45
C ARG A 114 -3.38 15.57 -34.40
N ILE A 115 -3.84 15.93 -33.19
CA ILE A 115 -4.97 16.83 -32.97
C ILE A 115 -4.47 18.27 -32.87
N ARG A 116 -5.01 19.17 -33.71
CA ARG A 116 -4.57 20.58 -33.86
C ARG A 116 -4.54 21.35 -32.53
N PHE A 117 -5.52 21.08 -31.64
CA PHE A 117 -5.61 21.69 -30.30
C PHE A 117 -4.42 21.34 -29.40
N PHE A 118 -4.06 20.05 -29.35
CA PHE A 118 -2.99 19.56 -28.51
C PHE A 118 -1.61 19.89 -29.09
N TYR A 119 -1.46 19.88 -30.42
CA TYR A 119 -0.23 20.30 -31.10
C TYR A 119 0.22 21.72 -30.70
N LEU A 120 -0.70 22.69 -30.70
CA LEU A 120 -0.40 24.09 -30.34
C LEU A 120 -0.06 24.25 -28.84
N ARG A 121 -0.72 23.49 -27.95
CA ARG A 121 -0.49 23.57 -26.49
C ARG A 121 0.77 22.82 -26.04
N LEU A 122 1.11 21.70 -26.69
CA LEU A 122 2.23 20.81 -26.35
C LEU A 122 3.58 21.28 -26.91
N GLN A 123 3.73 22.54 -27.32
CA GLN A 123 5.00 23.04 -27.86
C GLN A 123 6.09 23.11 -26.78
N LYS A 124 5.70 23.46 -25.53
CA LYS A 124 6.60 23.58 -24.38
C LYS A 124 7.03 22.21 -23.86
N PHE A 125 8.33 22.01 -23.67
CA PHE A 125 8.92 20.76 -23.17
C PHE A 125 8.33 20.33 -21.81
N SER A 126 8.09 21.27 -20.90
CA SER A 126 7.45 20.97 -19.61
C SER A 126 6.03 20.41 -19.74
N LEU A 127 5.24 20.92 -20.69
CA LEU A 127 3.87 20.45 -20.91
C LEU A 127 3.83 19.05 -21.54
N LYS A 128 4.85 18.71 -22.35
CA LYS A 128 5.02 17.35 -22.89
C LYS A 128 5.26 16.33 -21.78
N ILE A 129 6.09 16.68 -20.78
CA ILE A 129 6.35 15.81 -19.63
C ILE A 129 5.09 15.64 -18.78
N VAL A 130 4.35 16.72 -18.51
CA VAL A 130 3.10 16.64 -17.72
C VAL A 130 2.05 15.81 -18.44
N ALA A 131 1.86 16.00 -19.75
CA ALA A 131 0.93 15.19 -20.53
C ALA A 131 1.34 13.71 -20.60
N TRP A 132 2.64 13.44 -20.68
CA TRP A 132 3.18 12.08 -20.59
C TRP A 132 2.86 11.43 -19.26
N LEU A 133 3.06 12.16 -18.16
CA LEU A 133 2.80 11.67 -16.82
C LEU A 133 1.30 11.41 -16.59
N ILE A 134 0.42 12.27 -17.11
CA ILE A 134 -1.04 12.04 -17.07
C ILE A 134 -1.41 10.79 -17.87
N ALA A 135 -0.90 10.64 -19.10
CA ALA A 135 -1.15 9.46 -19.93
C ALA A 135 -0.64 8.17 -19.26
N PHE A 136 0.52 8.24 -18.62
CA PHE A 136 1.08 7.15 -17.84
C PHE A 136 0.16 6.75 -16.68
N ILE A 137 -0.32 7.72 -15.89
CA ILE A 137 -1.24 7.46 -14.77
C ILE A 137 -2.55 6.84 -15.26
N VAL A 138 -3.13 7.37 -16.34
CA VAL A 138 -4.40 6.84 -16.90
C VAL A 138 -4.23 5.40 -17.39
N LEU A 139 -3.16 5.11 -18.12
CA LEU A 139 -2.88 3.75 -18.60
C LEU A 139 -2.59 2.79 -17.44
N TRP A 140 -1.81 3.23 -16.46
CA TRP A 140 -1.53 2.44 -15.26
C TRP A 140 -2.80 2.14 -14.46
N SER A 141 -3.68 3.13 -14.30
CA SER A 141 -4.97 2.99 -13.61
C SER A 141 -5.90 2.05 -14.37
N GLY A 142 -5.99 2.18 -15.69
CA GLY A 142 -6.80 1.30 -16.54
C GLY A 142 -6.32 -0.15 -16.47
N LEU A 143 -5.00 -0.38 -16.57
CA LEU A 143 -4.44 -1.72 -16.46
C LEU A 143 -4.54 -2.29 -15.05
N SER A 144 -4.58 -1.44 -14.03
CA SER A 144 -4.85 -1.86 -12.64
C SER A 144 -6.30 -2.30 -12.45
N TYR A 145 -7.26 -1.65 -13.11
CA TYR A 145 -8.64 -2.10 -13.14
C TYR A 145 -8.76 -3.48 -13.82
N VAL A 146 -8.12 -3.65 -14.98
CA VAL A 146 -8.11 -4.94 -15.69
C VAL A 146 -7.43 -6.04 -14.88
N GLN A 147 -6.32 -5.75 -14.20
CA GLN A 147 -5.71 -6.71 -13.29
C GLN A 147 -6.64 -7.08 -12.13
N TYR A 148 -7.34 -6.10 -11.54
CA TYR A 148 -8.28 -6.37 -10.45
C TYR A 148 -9.41 -7.30 -10.89
N ASP A 149 -9.96 -7.07 -12.08
CA ASP A 149 -11.01 -7.90 -12.66
C ASP A 149 -10.54 -9.33 -12.95
N LEU A 150 -9.32 -9.49 -13.48
CA LEU A 150 -8.73 -10.80 -13.80
C LEU A 150 -8.17 -11.55 -12.58
N SER A 151 -7.75 -10.84 -11.53
CA SER A 151 -7.14 -11.43 -10.33
C SER A 151 -8.19 -11.86 -9.28
N ASN A 152 -9.48 -11.64 -9.58
CA ASN A 152 -10.58 -12.02 -8.71
C ASN A 152 -10.72 -13.56 -8.60
N ASP A 153 -10.26 -14.33 -9.58
CA ASP A 153 -10.45 -15.79 -9.64
C ASP A 153 -9.76 -16.55 -8.46
N ASP A 154 -8.57 -16.12 -8.02
CA ASP A 154 -7.86 -16.79 -6.92
C ASP A 154 -8.46 -16.49 -5.55
N GLN A 155 -8.98 -15.28 -5.34
CA GLN A 155 -9.72 -14.94 -4.13
C GLN A 155 -11.16 -15.50 -4.17
N ALA A 156 -11.72 -15.66 -5.37
CA ALA A 156 -13.03 -16.24 -5.60
C ALA A 156 -13.09 -17.71 -5.16
N ALA A 157 -12.03 -18.50 -5.40
CA ALA A 157 -11.98 -19.92 -5.02
C ALA A 157 -12.20 -20.13 -3.51
N TYR A 158 -11.46 -19.41 -2.66
CA TYR A 158 -11.63 -19.51 -1.21
C TYR A 158 -12.90 -18.82 -0.71
N SER A 159 -13.35 -17.75 -1.39
CA SER A 159 -14.61 -17.10 -1.04
C SER A 159 -15.81 -18.01 -1.33
N THR A 160 -15.80 -18.77 -2.43
CA THR A 160 -16.88 -19.70 -2.80
C THR A 160 -17.01 -20.82 -1.76
N LEU A 161 -15.88 -21.39 -1.33
CA LEU A 161 -15.85 -22.46 -0.30
C LEU A 161 -16.45 -22.01 1.04
N THR A 162 -16.29 -20.74 1.39
CA THR A 162 -16.67 -20.18 2.69
C THR A 162 -17.96 -19.36 2.65
N HIS A 163 -18.53 -19.14 1.47
CA HIS A 163 -19.74 -18.35 1.28
C HIS A 163 -20.98 -19.12 1.72
N TYR A 164 -21.88 -18.41 2.42
CA TYR A 164 -23.22 -18.88 2.75
C TYR A 164 -24.13 -17.66 2.91
N ASP A 165 -25.41 -17.77 2.52
CA ASP A 165 -26.33 -16.63 2.61
C ASP A 165 -26.99 -16.50 3.98
N GLN A 166 -27.41 -17.62 4.56
CA GLN A 166 -28.23 -17.63 5.78
C GLN A 166 -27.65 -18.47 6.90
N ASN A 167 -26.97 -19.57 6.59
CA ASN A 167 -26.46 -20.48 7.61
C ASN A 167 -25.15 -21.13 7.16
N ILE A 168 -24.16 -21.15 8.05
CA ILE A 168 -22.86 -21.80 7.83
C ILE A 168 -23.00 -23.27 7.37
N GLN A 169 -24.08 -23.96 7.72
CA GLN A 169 -24.36 -25.33 7.28
C GLN A 169 -24.54 -25.47 5.75
N GLN A 170 -24.86 -24.37 5.07
CA GLN A 170 -25.01 -24.31 3.61
C GLN A 170 -23.66 -24.17 2.91
N SER A 171 -22.61 -23.77 3.61
CA SER A 171 -21.28 -23.60 3.02
C SER A 171 -20.71 -24.95 2.58
N GLU A 172 -20.01 -24.94 1.45
CA GLU A 172 -19.35 -26.14 0.90
C GLU A 172 -18.33 -26.71 1.89
N ILE A 173 -17.63 -25.84 2.62
CA ILE A 173 -16.69 -26.24 3.65
C ILE A 173 -17.37 -26.98 4.82
N PHE A 174 -18.58 -26.60 5.23
CA PHE A 174 -19.30 -27.32 6.29
C PHE A 174 -19.68 -28.73 5.82
N GLN A 175 -20.18 -28.86 4.59
CA GLN A 175 -20.56 -30.14 4.02
C GLN A 175 -19.35 -31.06 3.85
N TYR A 176 -18.22 -30.53 3.37
CA TYR A 176 -16.97 -31.27 3.28
C TYR A 176 -16.47 -31.71 4.66
N LEU A 177 -16.52 -30.83 5.66
CA LEU A 177 -16.05 -31.14 7.02
C LEU A 177 -16.88 -32.22 7.71
N GLN A 178 -18.19 -32.28 7.43
CA GLN A 178 -19.07 -33.36 7.87
C GLN A 178 -18.77 -34.71 7.21
N GLN A 179 -18.40 -34.71 5.93
CA GLN A 179 -18.13 -35.93 5.16
C GLN A 179 -16.71 -36.45 5.38
N SER A 180 -15.76 -35.56 5.69
CA SER A 180 -14.39 -35.92 6.03
C SER A 180 -14.29 -36.42 7.47
N ASN A 181 -13.50 -37.47 7.70
CA ASN A 181 -13.21 -37.99 9.04
C ASN A 181 -12.19 -37.09 9.79
N THR A 182 -12.51 -35.79 9.85
CA THR A 182 -11.67 -34.75 10.42
C THR A 182 -11.96 -34.63 11.93
N GLN A 183 -10.93 -34.39 12.74
CA GLN A 183 -11.09 -34.24 14.18
C GLN A 183 -12.02 -33.05 14.52
N PRO A 184 -12.85 -33.16 15.57
CA PRO A 184 -13.86 -32.14 15.90
C PRO A 184 -13.23 -30.78 16.22
N ALA A 185 -12.07 -30.75 16.89
CA ALA A 185 -11.35 -29.51 17.16
C ALA A 185 -10.90 -28.79 15.88
N VAL A 186 -10.55 -29.55 14.84
CA VAL A 186 -10.12 -29.01 13.55
C VAL A 186 -11.31 -28.50 12.73
N GLN A 187 -12.45 -29.19 12.81
CA GLN A 187 -13.70 -28.73 12.22
C GLN A 187 -14.14 -27.40 12.87
N ASP A 188 -14.15 -27.33 14.20
CA ASP A 188 -14.51 -26.11 14.93
C ASP A 188 -13.55 -24.96 14.62
N TYR A 189 -12.25 -25.25 14.45
CA TYR A 189 -11.25 -24.27 14.03
C TYR A 189 -11.53 -23.69 12.63
N LEU A 190 -11.88 -24.53 11.67
CA LEU A 190 -12.19 -24.08 10.31
C LEU A 190 -13.51 -23.33 10.23
N LEU A 191 -14.55 -23.81 10.92
CA LEU A 191 -15.86 -23.17 10.96
C LEU A 191 -15.85 -21.83 11.71
N ALA A 192 -15.05 -21.71 12.76
CA ALA A 192 -14.81 -20.42 13.42
C ALA A 192 -14.20 -19.41 12.45
N GLN A 193 -13.22 -19.83 11.66
CA GLN A 193 -12.57 -18.97 10.68
C GLN A 193 -13.51 -18.57 9.54
N THR A 194 -14.34 -19.49 9.04
CA THR A 194 -15.30 -19.19 7.96
C THR A 194 -16.36 -18.20 8.40
N ALA A 195 -16.86 -18.33 9.63
CA ALA A 195 -17.79 -17.37 10.24
C ALA A 195 -17.17 -15.97 10.39
N LEU A 196 -15.87 -15.89 10.73
CA LEU A 196 -15.15 -14.62 10.84
C LEU A 196 -14.80 -13.98 9.49
N LEU A 197 -14.65 -14.77 8.43
CA LEU A 197 -14.39 -14.30 7.05
C LEU A 197 -15.66 -13.89 6.32
N HIS A 198 -16.83 -14.35 6.76
CA HIS A 198 -18.12 -14.00 6.19
C HIS A 198 -18.39 -12.48 6.26
N LYS A 199 -19.10 -11.94 5.27
CA LYS A 199 -19.48 -10.52 5.21
C LYS A 199 -21.01 -10.40 5.12
N PRO A 200 -21.70 -9.85 6.15
CA PRO A 200 -21.18 -9.33 7.41
C PRO A 200 -20.67 -10.45 8.33
N VAL A 201 -19.72 -10.12 9.22
CA VAL A 201 -19.12 -11.09 10.16
C VAL A 201 -20.20 -11.74 11.02
N ASP A 202 -20.30 -13.07 10.98
CA ASP A 202 -21.23 -13.83 11.80
C ASP A 202 -20.61 -14.10 13.18
N LYS A 203 -20.78 -13.13 14.08
CA LYS A 203 -20.21 -13.18 15.43
C LYS A 203 -20.81 -14.28 16.28
N ASP A 204 -22.08 -14.61 16.10
CA ASP A 204 -22.77 -15.58 16.96
C ASP A 204 -22.27 -16.99 16.68
N VAL A 205 -22.18 -17.35 15.39
CA VAL A 205 -21.64 -18.63 14.95
C VAL A 205 -20.14 -18.72 15.27
N ALA A 206 -19.37 -17.66 15.02
CA ALA A 206 -17.96 -17.62 15.37
C ALA A 206 -17.73 -17.81 16.89
N THR A 207 -18.54 -17.16 17.73
CA THR A 207 -18.45 -17.30 19.20
C THR A 207 -18.72 -18.73 19.65
N ALA A 208 -19.74 -19.38 19.07
CA ALA A 208 -20.06 -20.77 19.38
C ALA A 208 -18.89 -21.72 19.05
N TYR A 209 -18.33 -21.64 17.84
CA TYR A 209 -17.22 -22.51 17.44
C TYR A 209 -15.91 -22.21 18.16
N VAL A 210 -15.58 -20.93 18.41
CA VAL A 210 -14.40 -20.58 19.21
C VAL A 210 -14.55 -21.06 20.67
N SER A 211 -15.75 -21.05 21.24
CA SER A 211 -15.98 -21.58 22.59
C SER A 211 -15.70 -23.09 22.69
N LYS A 212 -16.11 -23.86 21.66
CA LYS A 212 -15.79 -25.28 21.55
C LYS A 212 -14.30 -25.51 21.37
N LEU A 213 -13.62 -24.68 20.58
CA LEU A 213 -12.18 -24.74 20.40
C LEU A 213 -11.43 -24.48 21.72
N ILE A 214 -11.88 -23.51 22.52
CA ILE A 214 -11.34 -23.23 23.86
C ILE A 214 -11.53 -24.44 24.78
N GLN A 215 -12.66 -25.13 24.68
CA GLN A 215 -12.91 -26.34 25.46
C GLN A 215 -12.01 -27.50 25.00
N ALA A 216 -11.88 -27.70 23.69
CA ALA A 216 -11.02 -28.71 23.09
C ALA A 216 -9.56 -28.54 23.53
N GLU A 217 -9.03 -27.32 23.58
CA GLU A 217 -7.67 -27.06 24.08
C GLU A 217 -7.46 -27.50 25.55
N ARG A 218 -8.52 -27.51 26.37
CA ARG A 218 -8.44 -27.93 27.77
C ARG A 218 -8.60 -29.43 27.97
N THR A 219 -9.31 -30.10 27.06
CA THR A 219 -9.69 -31.51 27.21
C THR A 219 -8.85 -32.45 26.35
N ASP A 220 -8.34 -31.96 25.22
CA ASP A 220 -7.65 -32.78 24.22
C ASP A 220 -6.13 -32.70 24.37
N PRO A 221 -5.44 -33.81 24.70
CA PRO A 221 -3.98 -33.83 24.82
C PRO A 221 -3.26 -33.70 23.47
N TYR A 222 -3.92 -33.98 22.34
CA TYR A 222 -3.35 -33.92 20.99
C TYR A 222 -3.60 -32.58 20.28
N PHE A 223 -4.18 -31.60 20.98
CA PHE A 223 -4.56 -30.31 20.40
C PHE A 223 -3.42 -29.58 19.69
N LEU A 224 -2.19 -29.70 20.21
CA LEU A 224 -0.99 -29.09 19.62
C LEU A 224 -0.50 -29.79 18.35
N GLU A 225 -0.85 -31.06 18.16
CA GLU A 225 -0.41 -31.88 17.02
C GLU A 225 -1.24 -31.60 15.75
N TYR A 226 -2.40 -30.96 15.90
CA TYR A 226 -3.28 -30.61 14.79
C TYR A 226 -2.77 -29.44 13.92
N GLY A 227 -1.65 -28.80 14.31
CA GLY A 227 -1.01 -27.78 13.47
C GLY A 227 -1.74 -26.44 13.42
N PHE A 228 -2.51 -26.11 14.46
CA PHE A 228 -3.14 -24.80 14.58
C PHE A 228 -2.08 -23.70 14.71
N LYS A 229 -2.31 -22.56 14.04
CA LYS A 229 -1.45 -21.38 14.18
C LYS A 229 -1.84 -20.61 15.44
N PRO A 230 -0.92 -20.44 16.42
CA PRO A 230 -1.20 -19.68 17.64
C PRO A 230 -1.69 -18.26 17.35
N GLU A 231 -1.15 -17.62 16.30
CA GLU A 231 -1.49 -16.25 15.91
C GLU A 231 -2.95 -16.14 15.48
N GLN A 232 -3.48 -17.17 14.82
CA GLN A 232 -4.86 -17.15 14.37
C GLN A 232 -5.84 -17.46 15.49
N ILE A 233 -5.49 -18.38 16.39
CA ILE A 233 -6.27 -18.58 17.63
C ILE A 233 -6.31 -17.27 18.43
N TRP A 234 -5.19 -16.56 18.53
CA TRP A 234 -5.14 -15.25 19.16
C TRP A 234 -6.05 -14.23 18.46
N ILE A 235 -6.01 -14.13 17.12
CA ILE A 235 -6.89 -13.22 16.37
C ILE A 235 -8.36 -13.53 16.61
N MET A 236 -8.75 -14.82 16.52
CA MET A 236 -10.14 -15.22 16.72
C MET A 236 -10.64 -14.83 18.12
N GLN A 237 -9.84 -15.11 19.15
CA GLN A 237 -10.20 -14.76 20.54
C GLN A 237 -10.20 -13.25 20.77
N HIS A 238 -9.26 -12.51 20.18
CA HIS A 238 -9.19 -11.06 20.33
C HIS A 238 -10.31 -10.34 19.56
N GLN A 239 -10.67 -10.80 18.36
CA GLN A 239 -11.76 -10.24 17.56
C GLN A 239 -13.14 -10.47 18.18
N LEU A 240 -13.33 -11.59 18.89
CA LEU A 240 -14.61 -11.93 19.54
C LEU A 240 -14.71 -11.48 20.99
N TYR A 241 -13.66 -11.69 21.79
CA TYR A 241 -13.66 -11.49 23.24
C TYR A 241 -12.75 -10.35 23.72
N ALA A 242 -12.00 -9.70 22.82
CA ALA A 242 -10.99 -8.68 23.14
C ALA A 242 -9.88 -9.12 24.11
N LYS A 243 -9.77 -10.42 24.40
CA LYS A 243 -8.79 -10.99 25.34
C LYS A 243 -8.34 -12.38 24.90
N SER A 244 -7.13 -12.75 25.28
CA SER A 244 -6.62 -14.12 25.15
C SER A 244 -7.14 -14.97 26.32
N ILE A 245 -7.87 -16.04 26.00
CA ILE A 245 -8.48 -16.93 26.99
C ILE A 245 -7.65 -18.20 27.14
N THR A 246 -6.97 -18.63 26.08
CA THR A 246 -6.26 -19.90 26.07
C THR A 246 -4.74 -19.77 26.18
N PRO A 247 -4.04 -20.78 26.72
CA PRO A 247 -2.58 -20.80 26.80
C PRO A 247 -1.89 -20.57 25.45
N ILE A 248 -2.41 -21.14 24.36
CA ILE A 248 -1.84 -20.97 23.02
C ILE A 248 -1.98 -19.52 22.54
N ALA A 249 -3.13 -18.88 22.79
CA ALA A 249 -3.30 -17.46 22.48
C ALA A 249 -2.41 -16.56 23.35
N GLN A 250 -2.25 -16.87 24.64
CA GLN A 250 -1.39 -16.12 25.56
C GLN A 250 0.09 -16.18 25.17
N ALA A 251 0.55 -17.28 24.58
CA ALA A 251 1.92 -17.40 24.08
C ALA A 251 2.28 -16.36 23.00
N VAL A 252 1.28 -15.80 22.31
CA VAL A 252 1.45 -14.80 21.24
C VAL A 252 1.42 -13.36 21.77
N GLU A 253 0.89 -13.12 22.98
CA GLU A 253 0.88 -11.79 23.60
C GLU A 253 2.24 -11.08 23.64
N PRO A 254 3.37 -11.71 24.02
CA PRO A 254 4.66 -11.03 23.99
C PRO A 254 5.07 -10.58 22.58
N LEU A 255 4.72 -11.34 21.54
CA LEU A 255 4.96 -10.98 20.14
C LEU A 255 4.08 -9.78 19.73
N VAL A 256 2.82 -9.77 20.15
CA VAL A 256 1.88 -8.66 19.88
C VAL A 256 2.29 -7.39 20.62
N VAL A 257 2.71 -7.49 21.88
CA VAL A 257 3.22 -6.34 22.65
C VAL A 257 4.47 -5.77 21.99
N LYS A 258 5.37 -6.63 21.52
CA LYS A 258 6.53 -6.21 20.72
C LYS A 258 6.06 -5.48 19.45
N ALA A 259 5.16 -6.07 18.67
CA ALA A 259 4.60 -5.46 17.45
C ALA A 259 4.00 -4.07 17.72
N ASN A 260 3.17 -3.94 18.75
CA ASN A 260 2.57 -2.68 19.16
C ASN A 260 3.63 -1.63 19.55
N ARG A 261 4.70 -2.03 20.25
CA ARG A 261 5.80 -1.13 20.57
C ARG A 261 6.50 -0.64 19.30
N TRP A 262 6.75 -1.52 18.33
CA TRP A 262 7.34 -1.13 17.04
C TRP A 262 6.43 -0.21 16.24
N VAL A 263 5.13 -0.47 16.21
CA VAL A 263 4.13 0.43 15.59
C VAL A 263 4.20 1.79 16.25
N GLN A 264 4.17 1.86 17.58
CA GLN A 264 4.17 3.12 18.30
C GLN A 264 5.45 3.91 18.08
N VAL A 265 6.62 3.27 18.14
CA VAL A 265 7.92 3.89 17.87
C VAL A 265 8.00 4.38 16.42
N SER A 266 7.61 3.54 15.46
CA SER A 266 7.54 3.91 14.04
C SER A 266 6.65 5.11 13.81
N GLN A 267 5.49 5.15 14.48
CA GLN A 267 4.54 6.25 14.36
C GLN A 267 5.14 7.57 14.84
N PHE A 268 5.83 7.57 15.99
CA PHE A 268 6.53 8.76 16.49
C PHE A 268 7.62 9.23 15.53
N ILE A 269 8.43 8.30 15.00
CA ILE A 269 9.48 8.63 14.04
C ILE A 269 8.89 9.21 12.76
N LEU A 270 7.85 8.59 12.20
CA LEU A 270 7.20 9.04 10.96
C LEU A 270 6.52 10.40 11.12
N ILE A 271 5.86 10.66 12.26
CA ILE A 271 5.31 11.97 12.57
C ILE A 271 6.42 13.01 12.66
N GLY A 272 7.53 12.69 13.34
CA GLY A 272 8.70 13.56 13.44
C GLY A 272 9.31 13.90 12.07
N VAL A 273 9.53 12.89 11.23
CA VAL A 273 10.04 13.06 9.86
C VAL A 273 9.07 13.85 9.00
N ALA A 274 7.77 13.55 9.05
CA ALA A 274 6.75 14.27 8.30
C ALA A 274 6.70 15.75 8.72
N GLY A 275 6.67 16.03 10.02
CA GLY A 275 6.67 17.39 10.55
C GLY A 275 7.91 18.18 10.15
N LEU A 276 9.10 17.59 10.34
CA LEU A 276 10.36 18.22 9.94
C LEU A 276 10.43 18.48 8.43
N SER A 277 10.04 17.49 7.63
CA SER A 277 10.03 17.57 6.17
C SER A 277 9.08 18.68 5.68
N LEU A 278 7.91 18.81 6.30
CA LEU A 278 6.95 19.88 5.99
C LEU A 278 7.52 21.26 6.33
N ILE A 279 8.10 21.44 7.52
CA ILE A 279 8.68 22.72 7.96
C ILE A 279 9.82 23.12 7.03
N VAL A 280 10.76 22.21 6.75
CA VAL A 280 11.91 22.47 5.87
C VAL A 280 11.44 22.79 4.45
N SER A 281 10.48 22.01 3.92
CA SER A 281 9.93 22.25 2.58
C SER A 281 9.26 23.62 2.48
N LEU A 282 8.51 24.03 3.50
CA LEU A 282 7.81 25.31 3.54
C LEU A 282 8.78 26.50 3.63
N ILE A 283 9.82 26.40 4.46
CA ILE A 283 10.89 27.41 4.52
C ILE A 283 11.58 27.55 3.17
N LEU A 284 11.98 26.42 2.55
CA LEU A 284 12.64 26.44 1.24
C LEU A 284 11.72 27.00 0.15
N TYR A 285 10.43 26.69 0.20
CA TYR A 285 9.44 27.25 -0.71
C TYR A 285 9.31 28.77 -0.57
N LEU A 286 9.24 29.30 0.65
CA LEU A 286 9.22 30.74 0.91
C LEU A 286 10.49 31.43 0.42
N ILE A 287 11.65 30.82 0.61
CA ILE A 287 12.92 31.33 0.08
C ILE A 287 12.90 31.32 -1.45
N ALA A 288 12.40 30.26 -2.07
CA ALA A 288 12.26 30.17 -3.53
C ALA A 288 11.35 31.28 -4.08
N LEU A 289 10.25 31.59 -3.40
CA LEU A 289 9.35 32.70 -3.78
C LEU A 289 10.06 34.06 -3.71
N ARG A 290 10.79 34.34 -2.63
CA ARG A 290 11.56 35.59 -2.49
C ARG A 290 12.63 35.72 -3.58
N LEU A 291 13.33 34.63 -3.89
CA LEU A 291 14.34 34.60 -4.96
C LEU A 291 13.71 34.79 -6.35
N LYS A 292 12.54 34.18 -6.61
CA LYS A 292 11.80 34.39 -7.85
C LYS A 292 11.42 35.86 -8.03
N GLY A 293 10.90 36.51 -6.98
CA GLY A 293 10.56 37.93 -7.00
C GLY A 293 11.77 38.84 -7.24
N ARG A 294 12.94 38.52 -6.66
CA ARG A 294 14.20 39.22 -6.97
C ARG A 294 14.66 38.99 -8.40
N LEU A 295 14.56 37.77 -8.91
CA LEU A 295 14.98 37.43 -10.27
C LEU A 295 14.14 38.21 -11.29
N ILE A 296 12.81 38.24 -11.13
CA ILE A 296 11.90 38.99 -12.01
C ILE A 296 12.25 40.49 -12.04
N ARG A 297 12.46 41.11 -10.87
CA ARG A 297 12.81 42.54 -10.79
C ARG A 297 14.15 42.87 -11.46
N VAL A 298 15.16 42.03 -11.28
CA VAL A 298 16.49 42.26 -11.88
C VAL A 298 16.45 42.04 -13.39
N THR A 299 15.75 41.02 -13.88
CA THR A 299 15.56 40.79 -15.32
C THR A 299 14.81 41.96 -15.97
N GLN A 300 13.73 42.46 -15.34
CA GLN A 300 12.98 43.61 -15.86
C GLN A 300 13.78 44.91 -15.92
N HIS A 301 14.79 45.09 -15.05
CA HIS A 301 15.70 46.25 -15.07
C HIS A 301 16.89 46.09 -16.04
N LEU A 302 17.12 44.88 -16.56
CA LEU A 302 18.17 44.59 -17.56
C LEU A 302 17.63 44.58 -18.99
N ASP A 303 16.33 44.29 -19.15
CA ASP A 303 15.62 44.31 -20.44
C ASP A 303 15.06 45.73 -20.79
N LEU A 304 15.30 46.74 -19.95
CA LEU A 304 15.04 48.18 -20.16
C LEU A 304 16.34 48.90 -20.53
#